data_AF-A0AAU4F8N3-F1
#
_entry.id   AF-A0AAU4F8N3-F1
#
_cell.length_a   1.000
_cell.length_b   1.000
_cell.length_c   1.000
_cell.angle_alpha   90.00
_cell.angle_beta   90.00
_cell.angle_gamma   90.00
#
_symmetry.space_group_name_H-M   'P 1'
#
loop_
_entity.id
_entity.type
_entity.pdbx_description
1 polymer ?
#
loop_
_entity_poly.entity_id
_entity_poly.type
_entity_poly.pdbx_seq_one_letter_code
_entity_poly.pdbx_strand_id
1 'polypeptide(L)'
;MKTLAYPLLLVAATAALAGCGGTDPAPAAPSASSAVPAEAAAAASTAPGVPCGDVTGSGGAKTAVVAHGKVDCAAATTLLKDYFTKLTPAEAASADGPGPVVLDEWTCGSGANDPVTVCSTEDGRQIEGTRS
;
A
#
# COMPACT_ATOMS: atom_id res chain seq x y z
N MET A 1 2.89 -24.05 -43.07
CA MET A 1 4.13 -23.93 -43.89
C MET A 1 4.23 -22.50 -44.39
N LYS A 2 5.45 -21.92 -44.38
CA LYS A 2 5.85 -20.56 -44.83
C LYS A 2 5.32 -19.42 -43.92
N THR A 3 6.12 -18.46 -43.42
CA THR A 3 7.35 -17.87 -43.99
C THR A 3 8.24 -17.29 -42.88
N LEU A 4 9.56 -17.57 -42.94
CA LEU A 4 10.64 -16.88 -42.24
C LEU A 4 11.21 -15.77 -43.15
N ALA A 5 11.61 -14.62 -42.58
CA ALA A 5 12.73 -13.72 -42.96
C ALA A 5 12.43 -12.28 -42.48
N TYR A 6 13.16 -11.69 -41.51
CA TYR A 6 14.40 -10.86 -41.65
C TYR A 6 14.18 -9.59 -42.51
N PRO A 7 14.80 -8.41 -42.24
CA PRO A 7 16.03 -8.16 -41.46
C PRO A 7 16.08 -6.87 -40.60
N LEU A 8 17.15 -6.77 -39.82
CA LEU A 8 17.84 -5.57 -39.34
C LEU A 8 17.87 -4.37 -40.31
N LEU A 9 17.57 -3.17 -39.79
CA LEU A 9 18.07 -1.85 -40.23
C LEU A 9 18.27 -1.02 -38.94
N LEU A 10 19.48 -0.86 -38.36
CA LEU A 10 20.62 0.01 -38.72
C LEU A 10 20.27 1.48 -38.96
N VAL A 11 21.15 2.37 -38.44
CA VAL A 11 21.31 3.84 -38.66
C VAL A 11 20.46 4.73 -37.71
N ALA A 12 20.97 5.77 -37.05
CA ALA A 12 22.30 6.36 -36.93
C ALA A 12 22.37 7.30 -35.71
N ALA A 13 23.60 7.53 -35.26
CA ALA A 13 23.99 8.53 -34.28
C ALA A 13 23.81 9.97 -34.80
N THR A 14 23.49 10.90 -33.91
CA THR A 14 24.03 12.27 -33.97
C THR A 14 24.22 12.80 -32.56
N ALA A 15 25.49 12.96 -32.19
CA ALA A 15 25.92 13.80 -31.09
C ALA A 15 25.63 15.28 -31.43
N ALA A 16 25.14 16.03 -30.44
CA ALA A 16 25.17 17.48 -30.44
C ALA A 16 25.79 17.95 -29.11
N LEU A 17 27.11 18.13 -29.13
CA LEU A 17 27.87 18.91 -28.16
C LEU A 17 28.12 20.29 -28.79
N ALA A 18 27.42 21.33 -28.30
CA ALA A 18 27.86 22.71 -28.42
C ALA A 18 27.02 23.59 -27.49
N GLY A 19 27.67 24.25 -26.52
CA GLY A 19 27.04 25.35 -25.78
C GLY A 19 27.61 25.61 -24.39
N CYS A 20 28.82 26.16 -24.31
CA CYS A 20 29.33 26.86 -23.13
C CYS A 20 28.42 28.06 -22.79
N GLY A 21 28.05 28.19 -21.53
CA GLY A 21 27.40 29.38 -20.99
C GLY A 21 27.17 29.18 -19.51
N GLY A 22 28.18 29.52 -18.69
CA GLY A 22 28.07 29.42 -17.25
C GLY A 22 26.95 30.31 -16.72
N THR A 23 26.13 29.77 -15.83
CA THR A 23 25.49 30.48 -14.73
C THR A 23 25.09 29.40 -13.71
N ASP A 24 25.87 29.30 -12.64
CA ASP A 24 25.37 28.72 -11.39
C ASP A 24 24.34 29.71 -10.81
N PRO A 25 23.12 29.23 -10.58
CA PRO A 25 22.68 29.17 -9.21
C PRO A 25 22.12 27.77 -8.98
N ALA A 26 22.77 26.97 -8.13
CA ALA A 26 22.19 25.73 -7.65
C ALA A 26 20.77 25.98 -7.08
N PRO A 27 19.68 25.56 -7.75
CA PRO A 27 18.39 25.51 -7.12
C PRO A 27 18.41 24.23 -6.29
N ALA A 28 18.16 24.37 -4.99
CA ALA A 28 17.87 23.22 -4.13
C ALA A 28 16.90 22.30 -4.87
N ALA A 29 17.30 21.04 -5.10
CA ALA A 29 16.36 20.02 -5.51
C ALA A 29 15.30 19.97 -4.40
N PRO A 30 14.01 20.30 -4.65
CA PRO A 30 13.01 19.65 -3.85
C PRO A 30 13.20 18.17 -4.15
N SER A 31 13.65 17.43 -3.13
CA SER A 31 13.42 16.00 -3.07
C SER A 31 12.04 15.77 -3.63
N ALA A 32 11.95 14.88 -4.62
CA ALA A 32 10.68 14.38 -5.09
C ALA A 32 9.99 13.70 -3.90
N SER A 33 9.32 14.49 -3.06
CA SER A 33 8.08 14.10 -2.46
C SER A 33 7.20 13.79 -3.64
N SER A 34 7.21 12.52 -4.04
CA SER A 34 6.06 11.91 -4.69
C SER A 34 4.89 12.07 -3.71
N ALA A 35 4.34 13.27 -3.63
CA ALA A 35 2.97 13.49 -3.25
C ALA A 35 2.17 12.89 -4.41
N VAL A 36 2.01 11.57 -4.35
CA VAL A 36 0.97 10.90 -5.11
C VAL A 36 -0.33 11.64 -4.78
N PRO A 37 -1.06 12.14 -5.79
CA PRO A 37 -2.32 12.84 -5.55
C PRO A 37 -3.23 11.89 -4.77
N ALA A 38 -3.71 12.33 -3.61
CA ALA A 38 -4.58 11.58 -2.73
C ALA A 38 -5.89 11.11 -3.40
N GLU A 39 -6.23 11.65 -4.58
CA GLU A 39 -7.41 11.29 -5.36
C GLU A 39 -7.18 10.18 -6.40
N ALA A 40 -5.93 9.84 -6.75
CA ALA A 40 -5.64 8.78 -7.74
C ALA A 40 -5.60 7.37 -7.13
N ALA A 41 -5.52 7.27 -5.78
CA ALA A 41 -5.51 6.00 -5.06
C ALA A 41 -6.92 5.41 -4.81
N ALA A 42 -7.98 6.08 -5.28
CA ALA A 42 -9.36 5.69 -5.02
C ALA A 42 -9.91 4.59 -5.96
N ALA A 43 -9.16 4.15 -6.99
CA ALA A 43 -9.66 3.18 -7.98
C ALA A 43 -8.64 2.13 -8.45
N ALA A 44 -7.53 1.96 -7.73
CA ALA A 44 -6.53 0.94 -8.06
C ALA A 44 -6.52 -0.12 -6.96
N SER A 45 -7.10 -1.28 -7.26
CA SER A 45 -6.90 -2.47 -6.43
C SER A 45 -5.39 -2.73 -6.35
N THR A 46 -4.88 -2.64 -5.13
CA THR A 46 -3.46 -2.51 -4.90
C THR A 46 -2.79 -3.89 -4.91
N ALA A 47 -1.55 -3.96 -5.40
CA ALA A 47 -0.75 -5.16 -5.34
C ALA A 47 -0.35 -5.49 -3.87
N PRO A 48 -0.07 -6.76 -3.55
CA PRO A 48 0.49 -7.14 -2.26
C PRO A 48 1.73 -6.33 -1.87
N GLY A 49 1.88 -6.02 -0.58
CA GLY A 49 2.99 -5.28 0.02
C GLY A 49 2.89 -3.77 -0.04
N VAL A 50 1.82 -3.20 -0.60
CA VAL A 50 1.68 -1.75 -0.76
C VAL A 50 0.98 -1.15 0.47
N PRO A 51 1.55 -0.10 1.08
CA PRO A 51 0.90 0.65 2.15
C PRO A 51 -0.25 1.49 1.58
N CYS A 52 -1.42 1.33 2.17
CA CYS A 52 -2.67 1.97 1.77
C CYS A 52 -3.03 3.21 2.60
N GLY A 53 -2.34 3.42 3.72
CA GLY A 53 -2.49 4.60 4.57
C GLY A 53 -2.74 4.26 6.04
N ASP A 54 -2.68 5.26 6.90
CA ASP A 54 -2.81 5.10 8.35
C ASP A 54 -4.27 5.08 8.82
N VAL A 55 -4.51 4.25 9.83
CA VAL A 55 -5.74 4.12 10.59
C VAL A 55 -5.43 4.34 12.06
N THR A 56 -6.34 4.96 12.79
CA THR A 56 -6.21 5.16 14.23
C THR A 56 -7.47 4.64 14.90
N GLY A 57 -7.32 3.84 15.95
CA GLY A 57 -8.44 3.32 16.71
C GLY A 57 -8.02 2.75 18.06
N SER A 58 -8.91 1.97 18.69
CA SER A 58 -8.70 1.37 20.01
C SER A 58 -7.45 0.48 20.12
N GLY A 59 -6.93 -0.01 18.99
CA GLY A 59 -5.67 -0.76 18.91
C GLY A 59 -4.43 0.07 18.56
N GLY A 60 -4.53 1.41 18.62
CA GLY A 60 -3.46 2.34 18.28
C GLY A 60 -3.46 2.79 16.81
N ALA A 61 -2.46 3.61 16.46
CA ALA A 61 -2.20 3.98 15.07
C ALA A 61 -1.49 2.83 14.35
N LYS A 62 -2.01 2.47 13.17
CA LYS A 62 -1.49 1.41 12.31
C LYS A 62 -1.57 1.83 10.85
N THR A 63 -0.62 1.41 10.03
CA THR A 63 -0.68 1.52 8.57
C THR A 63 -1.35 0.28 8.00
N ALA A 64 -2.38 0.47 7.18
CA ALA A 64 -3.00 -0.58 6.40
C ALA A 64 -2.10 -0.99 5.24
N VAL A 65 -1.88 -2.28 5.06
CA VAL A 65 -1.07 -2.87 3.99
C VAL A 65 -1.85 -4.04 3.39
N VAL A 66 -1.96 -4.12 2.07
CA VAL A 66 -2.54 -5.32 1.44
C VAL A 66 -1.46 -6.38 1.42
N ALA A 67 -1.57 -7.45 2.20
CA ALA A 67 -0.54 -8.49 2.28
C ALA A 67 -0.74 -9.59 1.22
N HIS A 68 -1.98 -9.87 0.83
CA HIS A 68 -2.28 -10.88 -0.18
C HIS A 68 -3.57 -10.57 -0.96
N GLY A 69 -3.60 -10.99 -2.23
CA GLY A 69 -4.71 -10.71 -3.14
C GLY A 69 -4.72 -9.26 -3.66
N LYS A 70 -5.84 -8.87 -4.25
CA LYS A 70 -6.10 -7.51 -4.72
C LYS A 70 -7.21 -6.92 -3.87
N VAL A 71 -6.91 -5.83 -3.17
CA VAL A 71 -7.86 -5.10 -2.33
C VAL A 71 -7.66 -3.61 -2.59
N ASP A 72 -8.76 -2.87 -2.70
CA ASP A 72 -8.70 -1.41 -2.80
C ASP A 72 -8.23 -0.80 -1.48
N CYS A 73 -7.31 0.16 -1.56
CA CYS A 73 -6.73 0.78 -0.36
C CYS A 73 -7.77 1.49 0.52
N ALA A 74 -8.81 2.06 -0.09
CA ALA A 74 -9.94 2.63 0.65
C ALA A 74 -10.74 1.55 1.41
N ALA A 75 -10.90 0.36 0.82
CA ALA A 75 -11.55 -0.77 1.48
C ALA A 75 -10.67 -1.30 2.62
N ALA A 76 -9.36 -1.44 2.39
CA ALA A 76 -8.42 -1.93 3.40
C ALA A 76 -8.36 -1.04 4.66
N THR A 77 -8.31 0.28 4.46
CA THR A 77 -8.31 1.25 5.56
C THR A 77 -9.67 1.32 6.27
N THR A 78 -10.78 1.24 5.53
CA THR A 78 -12.13 1.17 6.11
C THR A 78 -12.30 -0.09 6.96
N LEU A 79 -11.89 -1.25 6.45
CA LEU A 79 -12.00 -2.52 7.16
C LEU A 79 -11.28 -2.50 8.51
N LEU A 80 -10.04 -2.00 8.53
CA LEU A 80 -9.28 -1.88 9.78
C LEU A 80 -9.92 -0.85 10.74
N LYS A 81 -10.47 0.25 10.22
CA LYS A 81 -11.23 1.20 11.07
C LYS A 81 -12.47 0.56 11.67
N ASP A 82 -13.23 -0.21 10.89
CA ASP A 82 -14.42 -0.91 11.36
C ASP A 82 -14.07 -1.96 12.41
N TYR A 83 -12.95 -2.67 12.22
CA TYR A 83 -12.40 -3.57 13.23
C TYR A 83 -12.14 -2.86 14.56
N PHE A 84 -11.36 -1.76 14.55
CA PHE A 84 -11.06 -1.04 15.78
C PHE A 84 -12.27 -0.34 16.41
N THR A 85 -13.29 -0.04 15.61
CA THR A 85 -14.56 0.55 16.08
C THR A 85 -15.44 -0.51 16.75
N LYS A 86 -15.41 -1.75 16.26
CA LYS A 86 -16.16 -2.89 16.82
C LYS A 86 -15.55 -3.40 18.12
N LEU A 87 -14.23 -3.30 18.27
CA LEU A 87 -13.55 -3.68 19.49
C LEU A 87 -14.01 -2.84 20.67
N THR A 88 -14.47 -3.50 21.72
CA THR A 88 -14.67 -2.86 23.01
C THR A 88 -13.32 -2.51 23.64
N PRO A 89 -13.27 -1.52 24.56
CA PRO A 89 -12.06 -1.20 25.30
C PRO A 89 -11.47 -2.40 26.07
N ALA A 90 -12.34 -3.32 26.54
CA ALA A 90 -11.92 -4.52 27.24
C ALA A 90 -11.21 -5.52 26.32
N GLU A 91 -11.72 -5.72 25.10
CA GLU A 91 -11.08 -6.59 24.10
C GLU A 91 -9.76 -6.01 23.61
N ALA A 92 -9.71 -4.70 23.37
CA ALA A 92 -8.47 -4.01 22.97
C ALA A 92 -7.37 -4.09 24.05
N ALA A 93 -7.75 -4.13 25.33
CA ALA A 93 -6.85 -4.26 26.47
C ALA A 93 -6.66 -5.72 26.94
N SER A 94 -7.25 -6.69 26.24
CA SER A 94 -7.22 -8.10 26.67
C SER A 94 -5.80 -8.65 26.64
N ALA A 95 -5.48 -9.48 27.65
CA ALA A 95 -4.20 -10.19 27.72
C ALA A 95 -4.06 -11.28 26.65
N ASP A 96 -5.16 -11.69 26.03
CA ASP A 96 -5.20 -12.59 24.87
C ASP A 96 -5.12 -11.84 23.53
N GLY A 97 -5.22 -10.50 23.57
CA GLY A 97 -5.28 -9.63 22.40
C GLY A 97 -6.69 -9.37 21.90
N PRO A 98 -6.84 -8.38 21.00
CA PRO A 98 -8.11 -8.11 20.36
C PRO A 98 -8.47 -9.30 19.45
N GLY A 99 -9.49 -10.04 19.87
CA GLY A 99 -9.88 -11.32 19.28
C GLY A 99 -10.33 -11.24 17.82
N PRO A 100 -10.58 -12.39 17.19
CA PRO A 100 -11.12 -12.43 15.84
C PRO A 100 -12.51 -11.81 15.81
N VAL A 101 -12.65 -10.71 15.08
CA VAL A 101 -13.91 -10.03 14.78
C VAL A 101 -14.25 -10.28 13.32
N VAL A 102 -15.46 -10.78 13.09
CA VAL A 102 -16.00 -10.97 11.74
C VAL A 102 -16.63 -9.66 11.27
N LEU A 103 -16.16 -9.16 10.13
CA LEU A 103 -16.65 -7.99 9.41
C LEU A 103 -17.04 -8.45 8.01
N ASP A 104 -18.33 -8.75 7.83
CA ASP A 104 -18.86 -9.33 6.59
C ASP A 104 -18.10 -10.62 6.22
N GLU A 105 -17.36 -10.63 5.10
CA GLU A 105 -16.56 -11.78 4.66
C GLU A 105 -15.15 -11.83 5.25
N TRP A 106 -14.74 -10.82 6.02
CA TRP A 106 -13.41 -10.68 6.61
C TRP A 106 -13.40 -11.11 8.06
N THR A 107 -12.34 -11.80 8.46
CA THR A 107 -12.03 -12.05 9.87
C THR A 107 -10.76 -11.31 10.23
N CYS A 108 -10.87 -10.34 11.13
CA CYS A 108 -9.79 -9.50 11.61
C CYS A 108 -9.42 -9.87 13.04
N GLY A 109 -8.15 -10.00 13.36
CA GLY A 109 -7.70 -10.29 14.72
C GLY A 109 -6.27 -9.84 14.95
N SER A 110 -5.87 -9.73 16.22
CA SER A 110 -4.47 -9.53 16.59
C SER A 110 -4.18 -10.24 17.90
N GLY A 111 -2.97 -10.79 18.03
CA GLY A 111 -2.52 -11.32 19.31
C GLY A 111 -2.35 -10.22 20.36
N ALA A 112 -2.17 -10.62 21.61
CA ALA A 112 -1.88 -9.72 22.71
C ALA A 112 -0.62 -8.89 22.43
N ASN A 113 -0.77 -7.56 22.43
CA ASN A 113 0.32 -6.62 22.10
C ASN A 113 0.94 -6.85 20.71
N ASP A 114 0.24 -7.53 19.80
CA ASP A 114 0.79 -7.81 18.48
C ASP A 114 0.90 -6.49 17.68
N PRO A 115 2.08 -6.19 17.13
CA PRO A 115 2.26 -4.98 16.32
C PRO A 115 1.45 -5.04 15.02
N VAL A 116 1.01 -6.23 14.61
CA VAL A 116 0.28 -6.50 13.37
C VAL A 116 -1.16 -6.94 13.67
N THR A 117 -2.10 -6.34 12.96
CA THR A 117 -3.50 -6.77 12.92
C THR A 117 -3.74 -7.44 11.59
N VAL A 118 -4.18 -8.70 11.59
CA VAL A 118 -4.38 -9.46 10.34
C VAL A 118 -5.87 -9.59 10.07
N CYS A 119 -6.29 -9.16 8.89
CA CYS A 119 -7.62 -9.33 8.34
C CYS A 119 -7.55 -10.24 7.12
N SER A 120 -8.25 -11.36 7.13
CA SER A 120 -8.24 -12.32 6.02
C SER A 120 -9.65 -12.76 5.64
N THR A 121 -9.83 -13.13 4.38
CA THR A 121 -11.07 -13.77 3.86
C THR A 121 -10.80 -15.22 3.51
N GLU A 122 -11.84 -16.05 3.45
CA GLU A 122 -11.73 -17.44 3.01
C GLU A 122 -11.21 -17.58 1.56
N ASP A 123 -11.44 -16.56 0.73
CA ASP A 123 -10.94 -16.46 -0.65
C ASP A 123 -9.41 -16.24 -0.73
N GLY A 124 -8.75 -16.00 0.41
CA GLY A 124 -7.30 -15.83 0.49
C GLY A 124 -6.81 -14.39 0.28
N ARG A 125 -7.71 -13.40 0.26
CA ARG A 125 -7.32 -11.98 0.37
C ARG A 125 -6.93 -11.66 1.80
N GLN A 126 -5.89 -10.86 1.98
CA GLN A 126 -5.34 -10.50 3.29
C GLN A 126 -4.90 -9.04 3.33
N ILE A 127 -5.23 -8.38 4.44
CA ILE A 127 -4.81 -7.02 4.81
C ILE A 127 -4.14 -7.11 6.18
N GLU A 128 -3.07 -6.36 6.35
CA GLU A 128 -2.35 -6.22 7.60
C GLU A 128 -2.39 -4.76 8.08
N GLY A 129 -2.60 -4.55 9.38
CA GLY A 129 -2.46 -3.27 10.06
C GLY A 129 -1.20 -3.28 10.90
N THR A 130 -0.10 -2.72 10.39
CA THR A 130 1.20 -2.68 11.08
C THR A 130 1.34 -1.38 11.87
N ARG A 131 1.91 -1.42 13.08
CA ARG A 131 2.17 -0.18 13.84
C ARG A 131 3.15 0.72 13.05
N SER A 132 2.76 1.97 12.83
CA SER A 132 3.60 3.04 12.27
C SER A 132 4.41 3.79 13.32
#